data_AF-M0AQN9-F1
#
_entry.id   AF-M0AQN9-F1
#
_cell.length_a   1.000
_cell.length_b   1.000
_cell.length_c   1.000
_cell.angle_alpha   90.00
_cell.angle_beta   90.00
_cell.angle_gamma   90.00
#
_symmetry.space_group_name_H-M   'P 1'
#
loop_
_entity.id
_entity.type
_entity.pdbx_description
1 polymer ?
#
loop_
_entity_poly.entity_id
_entity_poly.type
_entity_poly.pdbx_seq_one_letter_code
_entity_poly.pdbx_strand_id
1 'polypeptide(L)'
;MEGEAGTATTSISWRRHPDVDDRKPVVRTVPYAEFVLEHPDLDPTTLNAEFFPDAVPYTEGSRDRVFYWRPALRDSSPPATDWSFAYATTHDLVGRSETTVGIRGLTTELATGVAIVVDGTAGSDASMAHVRDYEAPNIRIVDVTPDSIRLAVDGDDVEVAASGRRRIELSPRAVELIGEDEPEEITPELAVRYPGRREIHHPATNASDRLFPSFDIDLTSLSNPLAVPIRNGELDHAALATDLGVSLEERSYPERVLWQAFAYTAFDPRRESVPDIGRTDDDHLVVTAR
;
A
#
# COMPACT_ATOMS: atom_id res chain seq x y z
N MET A 1 10.11 28.15 32.38
CA MET A 1 8.94 28.64 31.65
C MET A 1 8.60 27.58 30.64
N GLU A 2 7.84 26.57 31.08
CA GLU A 2 7.15 25.66 30.16
C GLU A 2 5.94 26.46 29.66
N GLY A 3 5.96 26.85 28.38
CA GLY A 3 4.79 27.44 27.76
C GLY A 3 3.73 26.35 27.63
N GLU A 4 2.54 26.58 28.17
CA GLU A 4 1.34 25.83 27.80
C GLU A 4 1.27 25.80 26.27
N ALA A 5 1.48 24.63 25.67
CA ALA A 5 1.18 24.43 24.26
C ALA A 5 -0.35 24.54 24.12
N GLY A 6 -0.83 25.75 23.84
CA GLY A 6 -2.26 25.98 23.66
C GLY A 6 -2.79 25.09 22.53
N THR A 7 -3.78 24.26 22.85
CA THR A 7 -4.59 23.56 21.86
C THR A 7 -5.36 24.60 21.06
N ALA A 8 -4.87 24.91 19.86
CA ALA A 8 -5.58 25.72 18.90
C ALA A 8 -6.42 24.81 17.99
N THR A 9 -7.43 25.36 17.33
CA THR A 9 -8.24 24.67 16.33
C THR A 9 -8.23 25.45 15.02
N THR A 10 -8.32 24.76 13.89
CA THR A 10 -8.58 25.36 12.58
C THR A 10 -9.90 24.85 12.01
N SER A 11 -10.59 25.65 11.21
CA SER A 11 -11.89 25.30 10.64
C SER A 11 -11.71 24.66 9.26
N ILE A 12 -12.03 23.38 9.09
CA ILE A 12 -11.89 22.65 7.83
C ILE A 12 -13.26 22.25 7.29
N SER A 13 -13.58 22.74 6.09
CA SER A 13 -14.78 22.31 5.36
C SER A 13 -14.57 20.96 4.69
N TRP A 14 -15.62 20.18 4.57
CA TRP A 14 -15.64 18.93 3.80
C TRP A 14 -16.98 18.81 3.06
N ARG A 15 -17.10 17.86 2.14
CA ARG A 15 -18.37 17.58 1.44
C ARG A 15 -18.72 16.12 1.57
N ARG A 16 -20.01 15.82 1.57
CA ARG A 16 -20.46 14.44 1.45
C ARG A 16 -20.17 13.94 0.03
N HIS A 17 -19.55 12.77 -0.07
CA HIS A 17 -19.27 12.15 -1.36
C HIS A 17 -20.59 11.81 -2.07
N PRO A 18 -20.85 12.33 -3.29
CA PRO A 18 -22.17 12.27 -3.92
C PRO A 18 -22.59 10.87 -4.37
N ASP A 19 -21.62 10.04 -4.80
CA ASP A 19 -21.88 8.73 -5.41
C ASP A 19 -21.13 7.61 -4.67
N VAL A 20 -21.11 7.65 -3.33
CA VAL A 20 -20.36 6.66 -2.55
C VAL A 20 -20.95 5.24 -2.68
N ASP A 21 -22.26 5.12 -2.89
CA ASP A 21 -22.94 3.83 -3.04
C ASP A 21 -22.51 3.08 -4.31
N ASP A 22 -22.05 3.82 -5.33
CA ASP A 22 -21.46 3.24 -6.56
C ASP A 22 -20.00 2.81 -6.37
N ARG A 23 -19.35 3.26 -5.28
CA ARG A 23 -17.98 2.86 -4.92
C ARG A 23 -18.02 1.55 -4.16
N LYS A 24 -17.78 0.44 -4.86
CA LYS A 24 -17.62 -0.88 -4.25
C LYS A 24 -16.15 -1.17 -4.01
N PRO A 25 -15.65 -1.10 -2.77
CA PRO A 25 -14.28 -1.48 -2.46
C PRO A 25 -14.04 -2.93 -2.86
N VAL A 26 -12.79 -3.24 -3.15
CA VAL A 26 -12.37 -4.63 -3.31
C VAL A 26 -12.21 -5.23 -1.92
N VAL A 27 -13.05 -6.21 -1.59
CA VAL A 27 -12.96 -7.01 -0.36
C VAL A 27 -12.89 -8.49 -0.74
N ARG A 28 -11.72 -9.13 -0.59
CA ARG A 28 -11.47 -10.50 -1.08
C ARG A 28 -10.60 -11.32 -0.14
N THR A 29 -11.05 -12.53 0.21
CA THR A 29 -10.25 -13.49 0.98
C THR A 29 -9.62 -14.56 0.07
N VAL A 30 -8.35 -14.34 -0.30
CA VAL A 30 -7.59 -15.21 -1.22
C VAL A 30 -6.18 -15.49 -0.67
N PRO A 31 -5.49 -16.55 -1.12
CA PRO A 31 -4.05 -16.65 -1.01
C PRO A 31 -3.36 -15.35 -1.43
N TYR A 32 -2.39 -14.89 -0.64
CA TYR A 32 -1.71 -13.62 -0.85
C TYR A 32 -0.20 -13.78 -0.68
N ALA A 33 0.58 -13.26 -1.61
CA ALA A 33 2.04 -13.25 -1.55
C ALA A 33 2.62 -11.85 -1.75
N GLU A 34 3.83 -11.65 -1.26
CA GLU A 34 4.58 -10.41 -1.39
C GLU A 34 5.93 -10.69 -2.03
N PHE A 35 6.29 -9.88 -3.01
CA PHE A 35 7.51 -10.01 -3.79
C PHE A 35 8.27 -8.69 -3.81
N VAL A 36 9.57 -8.74 -3.56
CA VAL A 36 10.48 -7.59 -3.75
C VAL A 36 11.72 -8.09 -4.48
N LEU A 37 12.10 -7.42 -5.56
CA LEU A 37 13.34 -7.67 -6.31
C LEU A 37 14.36 -6.60 -5.90
N GLU A 38 15.19 -6.92 -4.92
CA GLU A 38 16.20 -6.04 -4.32
C GLU A 38 17.51 -6.09 -5.11
N HIS A 39 18.23 -4.97 -5.15
CA HIS A 39 19.54 -4.80 -5.80
C HIS A 39 20.51 -4.22 -4.75
N PRO A 40 20.90 -5.02 -3.75
CA PRO A 40 21.53 -4.52 -2.52
C PRO A 40 22.91 -3.91 -2.73
N ASP A 41 23.58 -4.23 -3.85
CA ASP A 41 24.91 -3.74 -4.19
C ASP A 41 24.91 -2.36 -4.85
N LEU A 42 23.73 -1.79 -5.14
CA LEU A 42 23.61 -0.46 -5.75
C LEU A 42 23.33 0.64 -4.74
N ASP A 43 23.83 1.84 -5.03
CA ASP A 43 23.45 3.04 -4.28
C ASP A 43 22.10 3.58 -4.77
N PRO A 44 21.18 3.97 -3.86
CA PRO A 44 19.90 4.54 -4.25
C PRO A 44 20.06 5.96 -4.78
N THR A 45 19.48 6.25 -5.94
CA THR A 45 19.41 7.60 -6.51
C THR A 45 18.14 8.35 -6.09
N THR A 46 17.12 7.61 -5.67
CA THR A 46 15.82 8.13 -5.27
C THR A 46 15.38 7.45 -3.97
N LEU A 47 14.95 8.26 -3.00
CA LEU A 47 14.30 7.78 -1.79
C LEU A 47 12.80 8.03 -1.94
N ASN A 48 11.99 6.97 -1.96
CA ASN A 48 10.56 7.16 -1.73
C ASN A 48 10.38 7.34 -0.22
N ALA A 49 10.04 8.56 0.19
CA ALA A 49 9.89 8.94 1.59
C ALA A 49 8.42 9.20 1.88
N GLU A 50 7.56 8.24 1.55
CA GLU A 50 6.17 8.40 1.92
C GLU A 50 6.02 8.25 3.43
N PHE A 51 5.16 9.06 4.03
CA PHE A 51 5.04 9.09 5.48
C PHE A 51 4.28 7.86 6.02
N PHE A 52 3.49 7.18 5.19
CA PHE A 52 2.69 6.02 5.56
C PHE A 52 2.83 4.92 4.51
N PRO A 53 2.89 3.64 4.93
CA PRO A 53 2.86 2.52 3.99
C PRO A 53 1.53 2.45 3.26
N ASP A 54 1.53 2.07 1.99
CA ASP A 54 0.30 1.93 1.19
C ASP A 54 -0.59 0.77 1.66
N ALA A 55 0.03 -0.31 2.14
CA ALA A 55 -0.61 -1.51 2.65
C ALA A 55 -0.33 -1.69 4.14
N VAL A 56 -1.38 -1.89 4.92
CA VAL A 56 -1.28 -2.13 6.36
C VAL A 56 -1.80 -3.54 6.66
N PRO A 57 -0.92 -4.54 6.88
CA PRO A 57 -1.33 -5.88 7.29
C PRO A 57 -1.67 -5.90 8.79
N TYR A 58 -2.81 -6.50 9.15
CA TYR A 58 -3.18 -6.69 10.56
C TYR A 58 -4.21 -7.78 10.76
N THR A 59 -4.32 -8.25 12.01
CA THR A 59 -5.34 -9.21 12.42
C THR A 59 -6.43 -8.49 13.19
N GLU A 60 -7.67 -8.65 12.78
CA GLU A 60 -8.85 -8.18 13.52
C GLU A 60 -9.76 -9.36 13.84
N GLY A 61 -9.90 -9.68 15.13
CA GLY A 61 -10.55 -10.90 15.57
C GLY A 61 -9.83 -12.13 15.02
N SER A 62 -10.54 -12.95 14.23
CA SER A 62 -9.97 -14.13 13.56
C SER A 62 -9.60 -13.89 12.09
N ARG A 63 -9.70 -12.65 11.60
CA ARG A 63 -9.44 -12.32 10.20
C ARG A 63 -8.07 -11.71 10.05
N ASP A 64 -7.26 -12.37 9.23
CA ASP A 64 -5.98 -11.88 8.78
C ASP A 64 -6.18 -10.98 7.55
N ARG A 65 -5.96 -9.68 7.73
CA ARG A 65 -6.26 -8.66 6.72
C ARG A 65 -4.99 -8.02 6.15
N VAL A 66 -5.12 -7.47 4.97
CA VAL A 66 -4.23 -6.44 4.43
C VAL A 66 -5.08 -5.31 3.87
N PHE A 67 -4.82 -4.10 4.36
CA PHE A 67 -5.62 -2.93 4.01
C PHE A 67 -4.81 -1.96 3.18
N TYR A 68 -5.13 -1.87 1.89
CA TYR A 68 -4.64 -0.85 0.99
C TYR A 68 -5.54 0.37 1.12
N TRP A 69 -5.00 1.46 1.65
CA TRP A 69 -5.77 2.70 1.78
C TRP A 69 -5.62 3.60 0.55
N ARG A 70 -4.60 3.34 -0.29
CA ARG A 70 -4.42 3.96 -1.59
C ARG A 70 -4.68 2.98 -2.74
N PRO A 71 -5.07 3.48 -3.93
CA PRO A 71 -5.12 2.67 -5.14
C PRO A 71 -3.72 2.17 -5.49
N ALA A 72 -3.55 0.86 -5.48
CA ALA A 72 -2.36 0.14 -5.91
C ALA A 72 -2.71 -1.00 -6.90
N LEU A 73 -3.99 -1.26 -7.13
CA LEU A 73 -4.44 -2.34 -8.00
C LEU A 73 -4.10 -2.04 -9.46
N ARG A 74 -3.28 -2.90 -10.05
CA ARG A 74 -2.87 -2.77 -11.45
C ARG A 74 -4.04 -2.99 -12.41
N ASP A 75 -4.18 -2.13 -13.42
CA ASP A 75 -5.25 -2.16 -14.43
C ASP A 75 -5.40 -3.50 -15.17
N SER A 76 -4.33 -4.28 -15.26
CA SER A 76 -4.34 -5.61 -15.89
C SER A 76 -4.93 -6.72 -15.01
N SER A 77 -5.33 -6.40 -13.77
CA SER A 77 -6.00 -7.35 -12.89
C SER A 77 -7.40 -7.68 -13.42
N PRO A 78 -7.83 -8.95 -13.39
CA PRO A 78 -9.20 -9.31 -13.69
C PRO A 78 -10.15 -8.71 -12.65
N PRO A 79 -11.48 -8.69 -12.91
CA PRO A 79 -12.46 -8.31 -11.91
C PRO A 79 -12.20 -9.00 -10.57
N ALA A 80 -12.35 -8.26 -9.47
CA ALA A 80 -12.12 -8.79 -8.12
C ALA A 80 -12.84 -10.12 -7.90
N THR A 81 -14.04 -10.28 -8.45
CA THR A 81 -14.87 -11.50 -8.41
C THR A 81 -14.18 -12.76 -8.88
N ASP A 82 -13.18 -12.63 -9.72
CA ASP A 82 -12.55 -13.74 -10.43
C ASP A 82 -11.17 -14.09 -9.82
N TRP A 83 -10.77 -13.39 -8.76
CA TRP A 83 -9.48 -13.63 -8.12
C TRP A 83 -9.47 -14.99 -7.41
N SER A 84 -8.53 -15.83 -7.79
CA SER A 84 -8.13 -17.07 -7.09
C SER A 84 -6.91 -16.85 -6.20
N PHE A 85 -6.10 -15.84 -6.51
CA PHE A 85 -4.89 -15.43 -5.78
C PHE A 85 -4.63 -13.94 -6.00
N ALA A 86 -3.87 -13.31 -5.10
CA ALA A 86 -3.34 -11.97 -5.30
C ALA A 86 -1.88 -11.89 -4.84
N TYR A 87 -1.12 -10.96 -5.41
CA TYR A 87 0.20 -10.65 -4.92
C TYR A 87 0.48 -9.16 -4.91
N ALA A 88 1.41 -8.76 -4.06
CA ALA A 88 1.92 -7.42 -3.99
C ALA A 88 3.39 -7.38 -4.40
N THR A 89 3.77 -6.28 -5.03
CA THR A 89 5.17 -5.85 -5.14
C THR A 89 5.38 -4.57 -4.33
N THR A 90 6.56 -3.97 -4.44
CA THR A 90 6.81 -2.61 -3.93
C THR A 90 5.92 -1.57 -4.57
N HIS A 91 5.38 -1.82 -5.76
CA HIS A 91 4.67 -0.81 -6.57
C HIS A 91 3.18 -1.11 -6.74
N ASP A 92 2.80 -2.38 -6.82
CA ASP A 92 1.46 -2.77 -7.23
C ASP A 92 0.86 -3.86 -6.35
N LEU A 93 -0.47 -3.86 -6.29
CA LEU A 93 -1.29 -5.02 -5.98
C LEU A 93 -1.81 -5.62 -7.30
N VAL A 94 -1.78 -6.94 -7.43
CA VAL A 94 -2.26 -7.64 -8.61
C VAL A 94 -3.14 -8.81 -8.21
N GLY A 95 -4.39 -8.80 -8.67
CA GLY A 95 -5.28 -9.96 -8.61
C GLY A 95 -5.06 -10.90 -9.80
N ARG A 96 -5.27 -12.20 -9.60
CA ARG A 96 -5.14 -13.22 -10.67
C ARG A 96 -6.25 -14.26 -10.58
N SER A 97 -6.72 -14.71 -11.74
CA SER A 97 -7.60 -15.87 -11.89
C SER A 97 -6.83 -17.17 -12.10
N GLU A 98 -5.62 -17.08 -12.67
CA GLU A 98 -4.71 -18.20 -12.96
C GLU A 98 -3.52 -18.21 -12.00
N THR A 99 -3.04 -19.40 -11.64
CA THR A 99 -1.91 -19.57 -10.72
C THR A 99 -0.55 -19.64 -11.43
N THR A 100 -0.52 -20.02 -12.72
CA THR A 100 0.72 -20.01 -13.51
C THR A 100 0.89 -18.68 -14.25
N VAL A 101 1.72 -17.77 -13.74
CA VAL A 101 1.86 -16.42 -14.30
C VAL A 101 3.23 -15.81 -14.01
N GLY A 102 3.75 -15.01 -14.95
CA GLY A 102 4.94 -14.19 -14.72
C GLY A 102 4.64 -13.06 -13.73
N ILE A 103 5.57 -12.78 -12.82
CA ILE A 103 5.41 -11.70 -11.84
C ILE A 103 5.63 -10.36 -12.55
N ARG A 104 4.71 -9.42 -12.35
CA ARG A 104 4.75 -8.06 -12.90
C ARG A 104 4.97 -7.05 -11.78
N GLY A 105 5.56 -5.90 -12.10
CA GLY A 105 5.79 -4.82 -11.14
C GLY A 105 6.99 -5.05 -10.23
N LEU A 106 7.96 -5.87 -10.66
CA LEU A 106 9.26 -6.01 -9.97
C LEU A 106 10.25 -4.89 -10.34
N THR A 107 9.99 -4.19 -11.44
CA THR A 107 10.68 -2.99 -11.90
C THR A 107 9.65 -2.00 -12.42
N THR A 108 10.04 -0.73 -12.53
CA THR A 108 9.19 0.35 -13.07
C THR A 108 9.86 1.00 -14.27
N GLU A 109 9.22 0.92 -15.44
CA GLU A 109 9.66 1.62 -16.64
C GLU A 109 9.49 3.14 -16.45
N LEU A 110 10.54 3.90 -16.77
CA LEU A 110 10.55 5.35 -16.74
C LEU A 110 10.71 5.92 -18.15
N ALA A 111 10.48 7.23 -18.31
CA ALA A 111 10.63 7.90 -19.61
C ALA A 111 12.06 7.80 -20.17
N THR A 112 13.07 7.63 -19.30
CA THR A 112 14.48 7.60 -19.66
C THR A 112 15.23 6.45 -18.98
N GLY A 113 14.65 5.25 -18.96
CA GLY A 113 15.28 4.04 -18.41
C GLY A 113 14.35 3.29 -17.46
N VAL A 114 14.89 2.67 -16.43
CA VAL A 114 14.18 1.79 -15.51
C VAL A 114 14.48 2.19 -14.06
N ALA A 115 13.47 2.18 -13.20
CA ALA A 115 13.66 2.21 -11.75
C ALA A 115 13.67 0.78 -11.20
N ILE A 116 14.72 0.47 -10.44
CA ILE A 116 14.91 -0.80 -9.76
C ILE A 116 15.02 -0.58 -8.25
N VAL A 117 14.54 -1.53 -7.46
CA VAL A 117 14.51 -1.41 -5.99
C VAL A 117 15.87 -1.80 -5.42
N VAL A 118 16.48 -0.93 -4.62
CA VAL A 118 17.71 -1.23 -3.88
C VAL A 118 17.36 -1.96 -2.58
N ASP A 119 16.45 -1.39 -1.80
CA ASP A 119 15.88 -1.94 -0.57
C ASP A 119 14.42 -1.49 -0.46
N GLY A 120 13.51 -2.39 -0.09
CA GLY A 120 12.10 -2.05 -0.02
C GLY A 120 11.21 -3.08 0.66
N THR A 121 9.96 -2.68 0.88
CA THR A 121 8.93 -3.56 1.43
C THR A 121 7.71 -3.56 0.51
N ALA A 122 7.16 -4.74 0.22
CA ALA A 122 5.97 -4.85 -0.62
C ALA A 122 4.79 -4.07 -0.02
N GLY A 123 4.08 -3.30 -0.87
CA GLY A 123 3.01 -2.41 -0.44
C GLY A 123 3.45 -1.29 0.51
N SER A 124 4.71 -0.87 0.45
CA SER A 124 5.29 0.16 1.32
C SER A 124 6.43 0.88 0.60
N ASP A 125 7.28 1.57 1.36
CA ASP A 125 8.39 2.36 0.83
C ASP A 125 9.48 1.49 0.22
N ALA A 126 10.16 2.08 -0.76
CA ALA A 126 11.33 1.51 -1.40
C ALA A 126 12.34 2.62 -1.71
N SER A 127 13.60 2.31 -1.47
CA SER A 127 14.73 3.04 -2.05
C SER A 127 14.98 2.47 -3.46
N MET A 128 15.22 3.36 -4.42
CA MET A 128 15.33 2.98 -5.83
C MET A 128 16.57 3.57 -6.47
N ALA A 129 17.13 2.84 -7.41
CA ALA A 129 18.12 3.33 -8.36
C ALA A 129 17.45 3.54 -9.73
N HIS A 130 17.69 4.69 -10.34
CA HIS A 130 17.31 4.96 -11.74
C HIS A 130 18.49 4.59 -12.64
N VAL A 131 18.27 3.58 -13.48
CA VAL A 131 19.26 3.04 -14.40
C VAL A 131 18.80 3.25 -15.84
N ARG A 132 19.74 3.26 -16.78
CA ARG A 132 19.46 3.43 -18.20
C ARG A 132 18.82 2.19 -18.79
N ASP A 133 19.32 1.01 -18.44
CA ASP A 133 18.84 -0.28 -18.90
C ASP A 133 19.07 -1.37 -17.86
N TYR A 134 18.15 -2.33 -17.83
CA TYR A 134 18.18 -3.50 -16.96
C TYR A 134 17.21 -4.58 -17.45
N GLU A 135 17.72 -5.79 -17.67
CA GLU A 135 16.88 -6.95 -18.00
C GLU A 135 16.50 -7.72 -16.72
N ALA A 136 15.24 -7.57 -16.31
CA ALA A 136 14.74 -8.24 -15.10
C ALA A 136 14.74 -9.79 -15.23
N PRO A 137 15.11 -10.53 -14.16
CA PRO A 137 15.05 -11.98 -14.11
C PRO A 137 13.66 -12.54 -14.41
N ASN A 138 13.61 -13.71 -15.07
CA ASN A 138 12.36 -14.36 -15.43
C ASN A 138 11.80 -15.15 -14.25
N ILE A 139 10.96 -14.48 -13.45
CA ILE A 139 10.33 -15.06 -12.26
C ILE A 139 8.86 -15.34 -12.55
N ARG A 140 8.42 -16.57 -12.25
CA ARG A 140 7.06 -17.04 -12.50
C ARG A 140 6.49 -17.71 -11.26
N ILE A 141 5.23 -17.46 -10.98
CA ILE A 141 4.45 -18.29 -10.08
C ILE A 141 4.01 -19.50 -10.89
N VAL A 142 4.22 -20.69 -10.33
CA VAL A 142 3.90 -21.96 -10.98
C VAL A 142 2.62 -22.52 -10.37
N ASP A 143 2.50 -22.44 -9.05
CA ASP A 143 1.35 -22.94 -8.30
C ASP A 143 1.15 -22.15 -7.00
N VAL A 144 -0.11 -22.08 -6.56
CA VAL A 144 -0.48 -21.44 -5.30
C VAL A 144 -1.53 -22.31 -4.61
N THR A 145 -1.22 -22.72 -3.39
CA THR A 145 -2.14 -23.43 -2.50
C THR A 145 -2.30 -22.64 -1.21
N PRO A 146 -3.31 -22.91 -0.37
CA PRO A 146 -3.41 -22.25 0.94
C PRO A 146 -2.15 -22.41 1.82
N ASP A 147 -1.37 -23.47 1.61
CA ASP A 147 -0.25 -23.88 2.45
C ASP A 147 1.12 -23.56 1.86
N SER A 148 1.22 -23.29 0.56
CA SER A 148 2.49 -22.89 -0.07
C SER A 148 2.30 -22.16 -1.40
N ILE A 149 3.36 -21.44 -1.81
CA ILE A 149 3.53 -20.89 -3.15
C ILE A 149 4.78 -21.49 -3.79
N ARG A 150 4.67 -21.88 -5.06
CA ARG A 150 5.77 -22.40 -5.87
C ARG A 150 6.13 -21.43 -6.97
N LEU A 151 7.43 -21.17 -7.11
CA LEU A 151 8.02 -20.25 -8.07
C LEU A 151 8.99 -20.99 -8.98
N ALA A 152 9.04 -20.59 -10.25
CA ALA A 152 10.14 -20.89 -11.15
C ALA A 152 11.02 -19.63 -11.25
N VAL A 153 12.26 -19.74 -10.81
CA VAL A 153 13.23 -18.63 -10.72
C VAL A 153 14.46 -19.03 -11.52
N ASP A 154 14.70 -18.36 -12.65
CA ASP A 154 15.80 -18.69 -13.58
C ASP A 154 15.91 -20.18 -13.98
N GLY A 155 14.80 -20.91 -13.89
CA GLY A 155 14.72 -22.34 -14.22
C GLY A 155 14.66 -23.27 -13.01
N ASP A 156 14.95 -22.78 -11.80
CA ASP A 156 14.87 -23.54 -10.56
C ASP A 156 13.50 -23.42 -9.89
N ASP A 157 13.02 -24.53 -9.33
CA ASP A 157 11.76 -24.60 -8.60
C ASP A 157 11.99 -24.27 -7.12
N VAL A 158 11.31 -23.22 -6.65
CA VAL A 158 11.38 -22.75 -5.26
C VAL A 158 10.01 -22.78 -4.61
N GLU A 159 9.91 -23.48 -3.48
CA GLU A 159 8.70 -23.49 -2.64
C GLU A 159 8.88 -22.60 -1.40
N VAL A 160 7.83 -21.86 -1.06
CA VAL A 160 7.70 -21.06 0.16
C VAL A 160 6.40 -21.47 0.87
N ALA A 161 6.53 -22.05 2.05
CA ALA A 161 5.38 -22.44 2.87
C ALA A 161 4.61 -21.23 3.42
N ALA A 162 3.35 -21.42 3.78
CA ALA A 162 2.51 -20.41 4.42
C ALA A 162 3.12 -19.92 5.73
N SER A 163 2.96 -18.64 6.01
CA SER A 163 3.69 -17.88 7.04
C SER A 163 5.22 -17.85 6.83
N GLY A 164 5.72 -18.37 5.72
CA GLY A 164 7.13 -18.41 5.38
C GLY A 164 7.61 -17.13 4.73
N ARG A 165 8.91 -16.88 4.88
CA ARG A 165 9.69 -15.89 4.12
C ARG A 165 10.91 -16.57 3.54
N ARG A 166 11.31 -16.18 2.34
CA ARG A 166 12.53 -16.65 1.69
C ARG A 166 13.22 -15.49 0.97
N ARG A 167 14.54 -15.48 0.99
CA ARG A 167 15.37 -14.68 0.09
C ARG A 167 16.07 -15.63 -0.87
N ILE A 168 16.09 -15.25 -2.15
CA ILE A 168 16.61 -16.07 -3.24
C ILE A 168 17.58 -15.19 -4.01
N GLU A 169 18.87 -15.48 -3.88
CA GLU A 169 19.92 -14.88 -4.71
C GLU A 169 19.71 -15.34 -6.16
N LEU A 170 19.77 -14.39 -7.10
CA LEU A 170 19.53 -14.64 -8.52
C LEU A 170 20.83 -14.61 -9.30
N SER A 171 20.78 -15.02 -10.57
CA SER A 171 21.97 -14.92 -11.43
C SER A 171 22.40 -13.46 -11.60
N PRO A 172 23.71 -13.15 -11.61
CA PRO A 172 24.19 -11.80 -11.86
C PRO A 172 23.64 -11.20 -13.15
N ARG A 173 23.37 -9.89 -13.13
CA ARG A 173 22.80 -9.14 -14.24
C ARG A 173 23.62 -7.87 -14.47
N ALA A 174 23.79 -7.53 -15.74
CA ALA A 174 24.34 -6.24 -16.12
C ALA A 174 23.30 -5.13 -15.90
N VAL A 175 23.73 -4.03 -15.30
CA VAL A 175 22.97 -2.80 -15.11
C VAL A 175 23.72 -1.66 -15.78
N GLU A 176 23.03 -0.93 -16.65
CA GLU A 176 23.59 0.29 -17.24
C GLU A 176 23.27 1.49 -16.36
N LEU A 177 24.21 1.94 -15.53
CA LEU A 177 24.02 3.11 -14.67
C LEU A 177 23.95 4.41 -15.47
N ILE A 178 23.21 5.40 -14.97
CA ILE A 178 23.16 6.73 -15.58
C ILE A 178 24.48 7.46 -15.32
N GLY A 179 25.12 7.94 -16.39
CA GLY A 179 26.38 8.68 -16.30
C GLY A 179 27.64 7.83 -16.38
N GLU A 180 27.50 6.50 -16.42
CA GLU A 180 28.60 5.55 -16.58
C GLU A 180 28.59 4.94 -17.99
N ASP A 181 29.78 4.74 -18.56
CA ASP A 181 29.94 4.18 -19.92
C ASP A 181 29.94 2.65 -19.95
N GLU A 182 30.33 2.00 -18.85
CA GLU A 182 30.41 0.54 -18.73
C GLU A 182 29.27 0.00 -17.84
N PRO A 183 28.60 -1.10 -18.23
CA PRO A 183 27.64 -1.76 -17.37
C PRO A 183 28.29 -2.33 -16.11
N GLU A 184 27.59 -2.25 -14.98
CA GLU A 184 27.98 -2.89 -13.73
C GLU A 184 27.30 -4.25 -13.58
N GLU A 185 28.02 -5.26 -13.11
CA GLU A 185 27.45 -6.57 -12.81
C GLU A 185 26.98 -6.60 -11.35
N ILE A 186 25.69 -6.84 -11.14
CA ILE A 186 25.08 -6.91 -9.81
C ILE A 186 24.35 -8.23 -9.60
N THR A 187 24.21 -8.65 -8.34
CA THR A 187 23.48 -9.88 -7.99
C THR A 187 22.14 -9.51 -7.34
N PRO A 188 21.01 -9.55 -8.08
CA PRO A 188 19.72 -9.23 -7.49
C PRO A 188 19.24 -10.32 -6.53
N GLU A 189 18.41 -9.93 -5.56
CA GLU A 189 17.76 -10.83 -4.62
C GLU A 189 16.24 -10.75 -4.74
N LEU A 190 15.58 -11.91 -4.85
CA LEU A 190 14.13 -11.99 -4.72
C LEU A 190 13.75 -12.30 -3.27
N ALA A 191 13.19 -11.32 -2.58
CA ALA A 191 12.54 -11.52 -1.29
C ALA A 191 11.06 -11.90 -1.50
N VAL A 192 10.67 -13.04 -0.94
CA VAL A 192 9.30 -13.58 -1.00
C VAL A 192 8.77 -13.75 0.40
N ARG A 193 7.57 -13.22 0.67
CA ARG A 193 6.79 -13.58 1.85
C ARG A 193 5.47 -14.19 1.41
N TYR A 194 5.09 -15.32 2.02
CA TYR A 194 3.80 -15.94 1.78
C TYR A 194 3.00 -16.04 3.07
N PRO A 195 2.24 -14.99 3.44
CA PRO A 195 1.44 -15.01 4.67
C PRO A 195 0.28 -16.03 4.67
N GLY A 196 -0.02 -16.68 3.54
CA GLY A 196 -1.18 -17.54 3.38
C GLY A 196 -2.41 -16.76 2.90
N ARG A 197 -3.60 -17.14 3.37
CA ARG A 197 -4.84 -16.45 3.01
C ARG A 197 -4.95 -15.11 3.74
N ARG A 198 -5.29 -14.05 3.01
CA ARG A 198 -5.57 -12.72 3.56
C ARG A 198 -6.89 -12.19 3.02
N GLU A 199 -7.63 -11.49 3.87
CA GLU A 199 -8.74 -10.63 3.47
C GLU A 199 -8.17 -9.28 3.03
N ILE A 200 -8.19 -9.05 1.72
CA ILE A 200 -7.65 -7.86 1.07
C ILE A 200 -8.75 -6.82 1.02
N HIS A 201 -8.47 -5.63 1.57
CA HIS A 201 -9.26 -4.42 1.38
C HIS A 201 -8.49 -3.46 0.49
N HIS A 202 -9.14 -2.93 -0.54
CA HIS A 202 -8.54 -1.97 -1.46
C HIS A 202 -9.64 -1.05 -2.02
N PRO A 203 -9.35 0.22 -2.40
CA PRO A 203 -10.31 1.08 -3.08
C PRO A 203 -11.01 0.40 -4.27
N ALA A 204 -12.11 0.98 -4.73
CA ALA A 204 -12.76 0.48 -5.94
C ALA A 204 -11.78 0.48 -7.13
N THR A 205 -11.92 -0.49 -8.04
CA THR A 205 -11.07 -0.57 -9.24
C THR A 205 -11.17 0.72 -10.06
N ASN A 206 -10.02 1.25 -10.50
CA ASN A 206 -9.89 2.51 -11.23
C ASN A 206 -10.39 3.76 -10.48
N ALA A 207 -10.62 3.68 -9.16
CA ALA A 207 -10.91 4.85 -8.36
C ALA A 207 -9.61 5.54 -7.95
N SER A 208 -9.61 6.87 -7.95
CA SER A 208 -8.56 7.69 -7.35
C SER A 208 -8.75 7.87 -5.84
N ASP A 209 -9.85 7.34 -5.30
CA ASP A 209 -10.24 7.55 -3.91
C ASP A 209 -9.33 6.79 -2.95
N ARG A 210 -9.29 7.28 -1.71
CA ARG A 210 -8.64 6.59 -0.59
C ARG A 210 -9.69 5.85 0.22
N LEU A 211 -9.35 4.66 0.69
CA LEU A 211 -10.22 3.80 1.48
C LEU A 211 -9.72 3.74 2.92
N PHE A 212 -10.61 3.75 3.90
CA PHE A 212 -10.26 3.57 5.30
C PHE A 212 -11.33 2.73 6.03
N PRO A 213 -11.01 2.10 7.18
CA PRO A 213 -12.02 1.61 8.10
C PRO A 213 -13.04 2.71 8.47
N SER A 214 -14.25 2.35 8.88
CA SER A 214 -15.26 3.32 9.32
C SER A 214 -14.83 4.16 10.53
N PHE A 215 -13.98 3.57 11.36
CA PHE A 215 -13.61 4.07 12.69
C PHE A 215 -14.82 4.39 13.58
N ASP A 216 -15.99 3.83 13.27
CA ASP A 216 -17.27 4.13 13.92
C ASP A 216 -17.72 5.60 13.80
N ILE A 217 -17.17 6.36 12.84
CA ILE A 217 -17.55 7.76 12.61
C ILE A 217 -18.98 7.84 12.04
N ASP A 218 -19.81 8.67 12.67
CA ASP A 218 -21.10 9.09 12.12
C ASP A 218 -20.96 10.38 11.29
N LEU A 219 -20.84 10.20 9.98
CA LEU A 219 -20.76 11.31 9.01
C LEU A 219 -22.01 12.21 9.00
N THR A 220 -23.16 11.75 9.52
CA THR A 220 -24.39 12.56 9.57
C THR A 220 -24.38 13.55 10.73
N SER A 221 -23.67 13.22 11.81
CA SER A 221 -23.46 14.11 12.96
C SER A 221 -22.22 15.00 12.83
N LEU A 222 -21.35 14.72 11.85
CA LEU A 222 -20.10 15.43 11.67
C LEU A 222 -20.37 16.90 11.27
N SER A 223 -19.83 17.84 12.06
CA SER A 223 -19.99 19.27 11.80
C SER A 223 -19.30 19.69 10.50
N ASN A 224 -19.87 20.68 9.80
CA ASN A 224 -19.28 21.26 8.60
C ASN A 224 -19.44 22.80 8.61
N PRO A 225 -18.34 23.56 8.77
CA PRO A 225 -16.96 23.09 8.87
C PRO A 225 -16.67 22.38 10.21
N LEU A 226 -15.67 21.51 10.21
CA LEU A 226 -15.17 20.80 11.39
C LEU A 226 -14.09 21.65 12.07
N ALA A 227 -14.17 21.80 13.39
CA ALA A 227 -13.09 22.39 14.19
C ALA A 227 -12.02 21.32 14.43
N VAL A 228 -10.90 21.43 13.73
CA VAL A 228 -9.81 20.46 13.73
C VAL A 228 -8.71 20.89 14.69
N PRO A 229 -8.39 20.09 15.72
CA PRO A 229 -7.31 20.38 16.65
C PRO A 229 -5.94 20.45 15.97
N ILE A 230 -5.15 21.45 16.36
CA ILE A 230 -3.76 21.62 15.91
C ILE A 230 -2.80 21.75 17.08
N ARG A 231 -1.61 21.18 16.91
CA ARG A 231 -0.49 21.29 17.83
C ARG A 231 0.76 21.65 17.02
N ASN A 232 1.44 22.74 17.39
CA ASN A 232 2.60 23.27 16.66
C ASN A 232 2.34 23.54 15.17
N GLY A 233 1.12 23.94 14.81
CA GLY A 233 0.73 24.21 13.43
C GLY A 233 0.49 22.95 12.58
N GLU A 234 0.48 21.76 13.19
CA GLU A 234 0.15 20.50 12.53
C GLU A 234 -1.14 19.92 13.11
N LEU A 235 -1.77 19.02 12.35
CA LEU A 235 -2.94 18.26 12.82
C LEU A 235 -2.61 17.45 14.08
N ASP A 236 -3.38 17.65 15.14
CA ASP A 236 -3.36 16.77 16.31
C ASP A 236 -4.38 15.64 16.11
N HIS A 237 -3.96 14.60 15.40
CA HIS A 237 -4.84 13.49 15.01
C HIS A 237 -5.41 12.72 16.22
N ALA A 238 -4.75 12.76 17.39
CA ALA A 238 -5.23 12.10 18.60
C ALA A 238 -6.32 12.93 19.29
N ALA A 239 -6.14 14.25 19.36
CA ALA A 239 -7.20 15.15 19.82
C ALA A 239 -8.41 15.10 18.88
N LEU A 240 -8.19 15.09 17.55
CA LEU A 240 -9.26 14.93 16.57
C LEU A 240 -10.03 13.61 16.78
N ALA A 241 -9.34 12.52 17.07
CA ALA A 241 -10.00 11.23 17.37
C ALA A 241 -10.94 11.36 18.57
N THR A 242 -10.46 12.00 19.64
CA THR A 242 -11.25 12.23 20.87
C THR A 242 -12.49 13.07 20.57
N ASP A 243 -12.34 14.15 19.82
CA ASP A 243 -13.45 15.05 19.43
C ASP A 243 -14.50 14.34 18.56
N LEU A 244 -14.07 13.36 17.76
CA LEU A 244 -14.93 12.54 16.91
C LEU A 244 -15.45 11.26 17.60
N GLY A 245 -15.12 11.05 18.88
CA GLY A 245 -15.54 9.86 19.64
C GLY A 245 -14.83 8.57 19.23
N VAL A 246 -13.68 8.65 18.58
CA VAL A 246 -12.88 7.51 18.13
C VAL A 246 -11.88 7.09 19.22
N SER A 247 -12.11 5.92 19.81
CA SER A 247 -11.24 5.33 20.84
C SER A 247 -9.95 4.72 20.25
N LEU A 248 -8.88 5.50 20.10
CA LEU A 248 -7.60 4.97 19.57
C LEU A 248 -6.92 3.94 20.48
N GLU A 249 -7.16 4.00 21.79
CA GLU A 249 -6.58 3.06 22.76
C GLU A 249 -7.14 1.63 22.60
N GLU A 250 -8.40 1.52 22.17
CA GLU A 250 -9.08 0.24 21.94
C GLU A 250 -8.74 -0.37 20.58
N ARG A 251 -8.12 0.43 19.69
CA ARG A 251 -7.74 0.01 18.35
C ARG A 251 -6.35 -0.61 18.30
N SER A 252 -6.15 -1.51 17.35
CA SER A 252 -4.83 -2.08 17.09
C SER A 252 -3.85 -1.01 16.59
N TYR A 253 -2.54 -1.23 16.73
CA TYR A 253 -1.53 -0.30 16.17
C TYR A 253 -1.73 -0.04 14.67
N PRO A 254 -1.96 -1.07 13.83
CA PRO A 254 -2.31 -0.89 12.42
C PRO A 254 -3.50 0.03 12.15
N GLU A 255 -4.60 -0.10 12.91
CA GLU A 255 -5.75 0.79 12.77
C GLU A 255 -5.45 2.21 13.23
N ARG A 256 -4.58 2.41 14.22
CA ARG A 256 -4.12 3.76 14.60
C ARG A 256 -3.30 4.41 13.48
N VAL A 257 -2.51 3.63 12.74
CA VAL A 257 -1.79 4.13 11.55
C VAL A 257 -2.79 4.52 10.45
N LEU A 258 -3.79 3.68 10.17
CA LEU A 258 -4.86 3.98 9.22
C LEU A 258 -5.69 5.20 9.64
N TRP A 259 -5.94 5.36 10.94
CA TRP A 259 -6.59 6.56 11.49
C TRP A 259 -5.77 7.81 11.20
N GLN A 260 -4.47 7.77 11.47
CA GLN A 260 -3.59 8.90 11.20
C GLN A 260 -3.60 9.24 9.71
N ALA A 261 -3.46 8.24 8.83
CA ALA A 261 -3.56 8.43 7.39
C ALA A 261 -4.90 9.04 6.97
N PHE A 262 -6.03 8.56 7.51
CA PHE A 262 -7.36 9.15 7.29
C PHE A 262 -7.43 10.61 7.73
N ALA A 263 -6.99 10.91 8.94
CA ALA A 263 -7.05 12.23 9.54
C ALA A 263 -6.29 13.26 8.69
N TYR A 264 -5.07 12.94 8.23
CA TYR A 264 -4.33 13.81 7.30
C TYR A 264 -4.95 13.80 5.89
N THR A 265 -5.52 12.69 5.43
CA THR A 265 -6.18 12.62 4.10
C THR A 265 -7.48 13.41 4.03
N ALA A 266 -8.20 13.56 5.14
CA ALA A 266 -9.47 14.25 5.19
C ALA A 266 -9.39 15.66 5.80
N PHE A 267 -8.46 15.90 6.73
CA PHE A 267 -8.49 17.09 7.59
C PHE A 267 -7.10 17.71 7.81
N ASP A 268 -6.19 17.60 6.85
CA ASP A 268 -4.91 18.31 6.93
C ASP A 268 -5.15 19.84 6.86
N PRO A 269 -4.75 20.61 7.89
CA PRO A 269 -4.81 22.08 7.91
C PRO A 269 -4.12 22.77 6.75
N ARG A 270 -3.16 22.09 6.10
CA ARG A 270 -2.38 22.61 4.98
C ARG A 270 -3.03 22.33 3.63
N ARG A 271 -4.11 21.55 3.59
CA ARG A 271 -4.81 21.22 2.33
C ARG A 271 -5.59 22.42 1.81
N GLU A 272 -5.39 22.74 0.54
CA GLU A 272 -6.11 23.82 -0.15
C GLU A 272 -7.48 23.38 -0.69
N SER A 273 -7.65 22.08 -0.97
CA SER A 273 -8.89 21.53 -1.51
C SER A 273 -9.84 20.98 -0.45
N VAL A 274 -11.14 21.06 -0.75
CA VAL A 274 -12.21 20.53 0.10
C VAL A 274 -12.40 19.04 -0.21
N PRO A 275 -12.15 18.14 0.76
CA PRO A 275 -12.28 16.71 0.52
C PRO A 275 -13.74 16.27 0.48
N ASP A 276 -14.01 15.27 -0.35
CA ASP A 276 -15.27 14.54 -0.37
C ASP A 276 -15.13 13.30 0.51
N ILE A 277 -16.01 13.13 1.50
CA ILE A 277 -16.00 12.01 2.44
C ILE A 277 -17.33 11.27 2.34
N GLY A 278 -17.28 9.94 2.19
CA GLY A 278 -18.44 9.07 2.16
C GLY A 278 -18.23 7.80 2.98
N ARG A 279 -19.32 7.06 3.22
CA ARG A 279 -19.31 5.74 3.85
C ARG A 279 -19.99 4.76 2.90
N THR A 280 -19.35 3.63 2.62
CA THR A 280 -19.89 2.56 1.78
C THR A 280 -20.84 1.66 2.57
N ASP A 281 -21.62 0.84 1.86
CA ASP A 281 -22.49 -0.19 2.48
C ASP A 281 -21.70 -1.24 3.28
N ASP A 282 -20.45 -1.51 2.90
CA ASP A 282 -19.54 -2.45 3.56
C ASP A 282 -18.80 -1.84 4.77
N ASP A 283 -19.24 -0.67 5.21
CA ASP A 283 -18.70 0.05 6.37
C ASP A 283 -17.25 0.55 6.21
N HIS A 284 -16.90 1.04 5.02
CA HIS A 284 -15.64 1.73 4.78
C HIS A 284 -15.85 3.22 4.56
N LEU A 285 -14.89 4.03 5.02
CA LEU A 285 -14.81 5.43 4.61
C LEU A 285 -14.08 5.55 3.28
N VAL A 286 -14.61 6.41 2.42
CA VAL A 286 -14.00 6.79 1.15
C VAL A 286 -13.69 8.27 1.20
N VAL A 287 -12.45 8.65 0.86
CA VAL A 287 -12.02 10.04 0.81
C VAL A 287 -11.46 10.36 -0.57
N THR A 288 -12.02 11.39 -1.21
CA THR A 288 -11.51 11.95 -2.46
C THR A 288 -10.96 13.35 -2.17
N ALA A 289 -9.65 13.51 -2.30
CA ALA A 289 -9.02 14.82 -2.36
C ALA A 289 -8.90 15.21 -3.84
N ARG A 290 -9.73 16.16 -4.28
CA ARG A 290 -9.63 16.76 -5.62
C ARG A 290 -8.65 17.92 -5.65
#